data_AF-A0A7Y7CRG4-F1
#
_entry.id   AF-A0A7Y7CRG4-F1
#
_cell.length_a   1.000
_cell.length_b   1.000
_cell.length_c   1.000
_cell.angle_alpha   90.00
_cell.angle_beta   90.00
_cell.angle_gamma   90.00
#
_symmetry.space_group_name_H-M   'P 1'
#
loop_
_entity.id
_entity.type
_entity.pdbx_description
1 polymer ?
#
loop_
_entity_poly.entity_id
_entity_poly.type
_entity_poly.pdbx_seq_one_letter_code
_entity_poly.pdbx_strand_id
1 'polypeptide(L)'
;MRVFYRVSIVICLTFFCFTAKGQNKQKSPCAGEKYSQFDFWEGNWKVFDTKGNLIEKNRLVKMQSNCVMQENWESKTSNSKGTSYNYYNKVDDSWNQV
;
A
#
# COMPACT_ATOMS: atom_id res chain seq x y z
N MET A 1 -4.91 -59.69 4.08
CA MET A 1 -4.07 -58.54 4.47
C MET A 1 -3.68 -57.61 3.32
N ARG A 2 -3.33 -58.10 2.12
CA ARG A 2 -2.95 -57.26 0.95
C ARG A 2 -4.08 -56.39 0.35
N VAL A 3 -5.34 -56.82 0.44
CA VAL A 3 -6.50 -56.09 -0.11
C VAL A 3 -6.90 -54.89 0.75
N PHE A 4 -6.90 -55.04 2.08
CA PHE A 4 -7.16 -53.95 3.02
C PHE A 4 -6.14 -52.81 2.90
N TYR A 5 -4.86 -53.14 2.67
CA TYR A 5 -3.81 -52.14 2.45
C TYR A 5 -4.03 -51.32 1.17
N ARG A 6 -4.57 -51.95 0.11
CA ARG A 6 -4.92 -51.26 -1.16
C ARG A 6 -6.13 -50.34 -1.00
N VAL A 7 -7.14 -50.76 -0.22
CA VAL A 7 -8.31 -49.90 0.09
C VAL A 7 -7.91 -48.72 0.98
N SER A 8 -7.04 -48.93 1.98
CA SER A 8 -6.53 -47.87 2.84
C SER A 8 -5.66 -46.84 2.10
N ILE A 9 -4.85 -47.26 1.11
CA ILE A 9 -4.05 -46.35 0.27
C ILE A 9 -4.94 -45.47 -0.63
N VAL A 10 -6.03 -46.03 -1.19
CA VAL A 10 -6.95 -45.29 -2.06
C VAL A 10 -7.78 -44.27 -1.27
N ILE A 11 -8.18 -44.60 -0.04
CA ILE A 11 -8.94 -43.69 0.84
C ILE A 11 -8.08 -42.52 1.34
N CYS A 12 -6.76 -42.70 1.46
CA CYS A 12 -5.86 -41.64 1.92
C CYS A 12 -5.51 -40.62 0.82
N LEU A 13 -5.64 -40.99 -0.46
CA LEU A 13 -5.33 -40.13 -1.61
C LEU A 13 -6.51 -39.25 -2.06
N THR A 14 -7.75 -39.55 -1.67
CA THR A 14 -8.94 -38.78 -2.06
C THR A 14 -9.27 -37.61 -1.12
N PHE A 15 -8.63 -37.53 0.05
CA PHE A 15 -8.90 -36.47 1.04
C PHE A 15 -8.08 -35.18 0.84
N PHE A 16 -7.14 -35.14 -0.11
CA PHE A 16 -6.23 -34.01 -0.28
C PHE A 16 -6.64 -33.00 -1.37
N CYS A 17 -7.82 -33.13 -1.99
CA CYS A 17 -8.13 -32.42 -3.24
C CYS A 17 -9.15 -31.27 -3.17
N PHE A 18 -9.55 -30.79 -1.99
CA PHE A 18 -10.43 -29.62 -1.87
C PHE A 18 -9.90 -28.74 -0.73
N THR A 19 -9.23 -27.61 -0.96
CA THR A 19 -9.76 -26.43 -1.66
C THR A 19 -8.60 -25.52 -2.09
N ALA A 20 -8.27 -25.50 -3.39
CA ALA A 20 -7.45 -24.42 -3.94
C ALA A 20 -8.33 -23.17 -4.05
N LYS A 21 -8.42 -22.37 -2.98
CA LYS A 21 -8.95 -21.00 -3.10
C LYS A 21 -7.92 -20.17 -3.86
N GLY A 22 -8.09 -20.06 -5.18
CA GLY A 22 -7.34 -19.07 -5.96
C GLY A 22 -7.56 -17.69 -5.35
N GLN A 23 -6.50 -17.04 -4.89
CA GLN A 23 -6.58 -15.67 -4.40
C GLN A 23 -6.83 -14.75 -5.59
N ASN A 24 -8.10 -14.57 -5.96
CA ASN A 24 -8.50 -13.45 -6.80
C ASN A 24 -8.43 -12.19 -5.94
N LYS A 25 -7.20 -11.73 -5.64
CA LYS A 25 -7.01 -10.38 -5.12
C LYS A 25 -7.35 -9.45 -6.27
N GLN A 26 -8.55 -8.86 -6.20
CA GLN A 26 -8.95 -7.72 -7.02
C GLN A 26 -7.76 -6.76 -7.04
N LYS A 27 -7.11 -6.60 -8.19
CA LYS A 27 -6.02 -5.64 -8.31
C LYS A 27 -6.59 -4.26 -8.03
N SER A 28 -5.95 -3.53 -7.12
CA SER A 28 -6.30 -2.13 -6.90
C SER A 28 -6.28 -1.39 -8.25
N PRO A 29 -7.23 -0.47 -8.52
CA PRO A 29 -7.19 0.33 -9.76
C PRO A 29 -5.86 1.06 -9.95
N CYS A 30 -5.19 1.42 -8.85
CA CYS A 30 -3.84 1.98 -8.84
C CYS A 30 -2.85 0.96 -8.27
N ALA A 31 -2.60 -0.06 -9.08
CA ALA A 31 -1.60 -1.10 -8.84
C ALA A 31 -0.46 -0.98 -9.86
N GLY A 32 0.76 -1.28 -9.43
CA GLY A 32 1.97 -1.21 -10.26
C GLY A 32 3.04 -0.33 -9.63
N GLU A 33 4.26 -0.42 -10.17
CA GLU A 33 5.44 0.21 -9.58
C GLU A 33 5.29 1.72 -9.45
N LYS A 34 4.78 2.40 -10.48
CA LYS A 34 4.53 3.86 -10.48
C LYS A 34 3.70 4.28 -9.26
N TYR A 35 2.58 3.62 -9.00
CA TYR A 35 1.71 3.94 -7.85
C TYR A 35 2.31 3.61 -6.48
N SER A 36 3.50 2.99 -6.44
CA SER A 36 4.23 2.68 -5.21
C SER A 36 5.51 3.51 -5.03
N GLN A 37 5.87 4.39 -5.98
CA GLN A 37 7.13 5.14 -5.91
C GLN A 37 7.20 6.13 -4.75
N PHE A 38 6.06 6.53 -4.19
CA PHE A 38 5.98 7.42 -3.02
C PHE A 38 5.75 6.70 -1.68
N ASP A 39 5.77 5.37 -1.65
CA ASP A 39 5.43 4.58 -0.45
C ASP A 39 6.36 4.87 0.72
N PHE A 40 7.61 5.22 0.43
CA PHE A 40 8.58 5.66 1.43
C PHE A 40 8.08 6.85 2.27
N TRP A 41 7.30 7.74 1.68
CA TRP A 41 6.86 8.97 2.33
C TRP A 41 5.62 8.80 3.21
N GLU A 42 4.89 7.69 3.08
CA GLU A 42 3.68 7.45 3.87
C GLU A 42 4.01 7.41 5.38
N GLY A 43 3.35 8.28 6.15
CA GLY A 43 3.59 8.35 7.59
C GLY A 43 3.53 9.76 8.16
N ASN A 44 4.06 9.90 9.38
CA ASN A 44 4.12 11.16 10.10
C ASN A 44 5.57 11.61 10.23
N TRP A 45 5.84 12.84 9.83
CA TRP A 45 7.15 13.45 9.78
C TRP A 45 7.23 14.66 10.71
N LYS A 46 8.43 14.87 11.24
CA LYS A 46 8.80 16.04 12.04
C LYS A 46 9.97 16.71 11.34
N VAL A 47 9.82 17.99 11.00
CA VAL A 47 10.88 18.77 10.36
C VAL A 47 11.54 19.64 11.40
N PHE A 48 12.87 19.60 11.44
CA PHE A 48 13.68 20.36 12.38
C PHE A 48 14.56 21.36 11.65
N ASP A 49 14.85 22.50 12.27
CA ASP A 49 15.86 23.43 11.80
C ASP A 49 17.29 22.93 12.11
N THR A 50 18.30 23.67 11.67
CA THR A 50 19.72 23.34 11.91
C THR A 50 20.13 23.43 13.38
N LYS A 51 19.28 24.00 14.25
CA LYS A 51 19.49 24.11 15.70
C LYS A 51 18.74 23.02 16.47
N GLY A 52 17.99 22.15 15.79
CA GLY A 52 17.21 21.07 16.38
C GLY A 52 15.81 21.49 16.88
N ASN A 53 15.33 22.69 16.52
CA ASN A 53 13.96 23.10 16.86
C ASN A 53 12.97 22.46 15.89
N LEU A 54 11.86 21.94 16.41
CA LEU A 54 10.75 21.45 15.59
C LEU A 54 10.04 22.62 14.92
N ILE A 55 10.07 22.68 13.58
CA ILE A 55 9.48 23.78 12.80
C ILE A 55 8.21 23.38 12.04
N GLU A 56 8.01 22.09 11.78
CA GLU A 56 6.84 21.60 11.03
C GLU A 56 6.46 20.18 11.43
N LYS A 57 5.17 19.86 11.31
CA LYS A 57 4.66 18.50 11.29
C LYS A 57 4.05 18.23 9.93
N ASN A 58 4.32 17.07 9.36
CA ASN A 58 3.77 16.67 8.08
C ASN A 58 3.19 15.25 8.15
N ARG A 59 2.02 15.03 7.57
CA ARG A 59 1.34 13.73 7.52
C ARG A 59 0.99 13.39 6.08
N LEU A 60 1.57 12.29 5.60
CA LEU A 60 1.30 11.75 4.28
C LEU A 60 0.51 10.45 4.38
N VAL A 61 -0.57 10.34 3.59
CA VAL A 61 -1.45 9.16 3.57
C VAL A 61 -1.85 8.80 2.15
N LYS A 62 -1.98 7.50 1.89
CA LYS A 62 -2.59 7.01 0.65
C LYS A 62 -4.11 7.12 0.71
N MET A 63 -4.69 7.67 -0.36
CA MET A 63 -6.12 7.82 -0.56
C MET A 63 -6.56 7.13 -1.85
N GLN A 64 -7.87 7.05 -2.07
CA GLN A 64 -8.48 6.62 -3.33
C GLN A 64 -7.93 5.27 -3.82
N SER A 65 -7.85 4.27 -2.92
CA SER A 65 -7.31 2.95 -3.23
C SER A 65 -5.89 3.01 -3.84
N ASN A 66 -4.95 3.72 -3.19
CA ASN A 66 -3.55 3.86 -3.61
C ASN A 66 -3.32 4.76 -4.84
N CYS A 67 -4.32 5.48 -5.32
CA CYS A 67 -4.16 6.35 -6.49
C CYS A 67 -3.51 7.70 -6.18
N VAL A 68 -3.62 8.17 -4.94
CA VAL A 68 -3.24 9.52 -4.54
C VAL A 68 -2.50 9.47 -3.22
N MET A 69 -1.35 10.15 -3.14
CA MET A 69 -0.67 10.48 -1.90
C MET A 69 -1.09 11.88 -1.47
N GLN A 70 -1.82 11.99 -0.36
CA GLN A 70 -2.18 13.29 0.23
C GLN A 70 -1.16 13.66 1.30
N GLU A 71 -0.65 14.87 1.22
CA GLU A 71 0.17 15.52 2.23
C GLU A 71 -0.68 16.52 3.02
N ASN A 72 -0.45 16.61 4.33
CA ASN A 72 -0.96 17.69 5.16
C ASN A 72 0.16 18.17 6.09
N TRP A 73 0.61 19.41 5.91
CA TRP A 73 1.65 20.02 6.74
C TRP A 73 1.09 21.15 7.61
N GLU A 74 1.71 21.33 8.77
CA GLU A 74 1.36 22.33 9.76
C GLU A 74 2.65 22.96 10.30
N SER A 75 2.78 24.28 10.15
CA SER A 75 3.89 25.02 10.74
C SER A 75 3.79 25.01 12.27
N LYS A 76 4.94 24.98 12.95
CA LYS A 76 5.06 25.23 14.39
C LYS A 76 5.58 26.63 14.71
N THR A 77 5.92 27.41 13.70
CA THR A 77 6.44 28.79 13.84
C THR A 77 5.45 29.84 13.37
N SER A 78 4.39 29.46 12.65
CA SER A 78 3.29 30.33 12.23
C SER A 78 1.94 29.59 12.27
N ASN A 79 0.85 30.29 11.97
CA ASN A 79 -0.48 29.68 11.79
C ASN A 79 -0.69 29.08 10.39
N SER A 80 0.38 28.94 9.59
CA SER A 80 0.31 28.41 8.24
C SER A 80 0.16 26.89 8.24
N LYS A 81 -0.67 26.41 7.31
CA LYS A 81 -0.87 24.99 7.03
C LYS A 81 -1.11 24.82 5.54
N GLY A 82 -0.89 23.61 5.03
CA GLY A 82 -1.15 23.30 3.63
C GLY A 82 -1.48 21.83 3.42
N THR A 83 -2.05 21.58 2.25
CA THR A 83 -2.41 20.24 1.78
C THR A 83 -1.97 20.16 0.32
N SER A 84 -1.35 19.04 -0.06
CA SER A 84 -1.02 18.75 -1.44
C SER A 84 -1.43 17.33 -1.80
N TYR A 85 -1.59 17.05 -3.08
CA TYR A 85 -1.90 15.73 -3.61
C TYR A 85 -0.95 15.37 -4.73
N ASN A 86 -0.23 14.26 -4.57
CA ASN A 86 0.63 13.70 -5.61
C ASN A 86 -0.03 12.45 -6.21
N TYR A 87 -0.12 12.39 -7.53
CA TYR A 87 -0.71 11.26 -8.24
C TYR A 87 -0.04 11.02 -9.60
N TYR A 88 -0.09 9.77 -10.05
CA TYR A 88 0.43 9.37 -11.36
C TYR A 88 -0.70 9.36 -12.40
N ASN A 89 -0.50 10.13 -13.48
CA ASN A 89 -1.38 10.13 -14.63
C ASN A 89 -0.90 9.10 -15.65
N LYS A 90 -1.71 8.05 -15.85
CA LYS A 90 -1.41 6.98 -16.80
C LYS A 90 -1.62 7.36 -18.27
N VAL A 91 -2.32 8.47 -18.55
CA VAL A 91 -2.63 8.89 -19.93
C VAL A 91 -1.39 9.42 -20.63
N ASP A 92 -0.57 10.18 -19.90
CA ASP A 92 0.63 10.86 -20.40
C ASP A 92 1.93 10.40 -19.70
N ASP A 93 1.86 9.37 -18.83
CA ASP A 93 3.00 8.83 -18.06
C ASP A 93 3.70 9.88 -17.19
N SER A 94 2.92 10.76 -16.54
CA SER A 94 3.45 11.86 -15.73
C SER A 94 3.08 11.81 -14.25
N TRP A 95 3.90 12.43 -13.42
CA TRP A 95 3.60 12.73 -12.03
C TRP A 95 3.02 14.14 -11.92
N ASN A 96 1.93 14.27 -11.18
CA ASN A 96 1.23 15.53 -10.99
C ASN A 96 1.08 15.85 -9.51
N GLN A 97 1.21 17.13 -9.17
CA GLN A 97 0.96 17.68 -7.85
C GLN A 97 -0.08 18.79 -7.95
N VAL A 98 -1.05 18.80 -7.03
CA VAL A 98 -2.06 19.86 -6.87
C VAL A 98 -2.22 20.26 -5.42
#